data_AF-A0A6L8DUE3-F1
#
_entry.id   AF-A0A6L8DUE3-F1
#
_cell.length_a   1.000
_cell.length_b   1.000
_cell.length_c   1.000
_cell.angle_alpha   90.00
_cell.angle_beta   90.00
_cell.angle_gamma   90.00
#
_symmetry.space_group_name_H-M   'P 1'
#
loop_
_entity.id
_entity.type
_entity.pdbx_description
1 polymer ?
#
loop_
_entity_poly.entity_id
_entity_poly.type
_entity_poly.pdbx_seq_one_letter_code
_entity_poly.pdbx_strand_id
1 'polypeptide(L)'
;MITISGDYWENLLGVLLAFALLALTIERALYQVFDSKLWRFIEKWIDDQVGGDFADLKPWISVGVSVAIAFRLQVDFIAVVLRRPDVEIMSMVLTGLFLAGGSTGIYKFLKRARKIKDAVAAAKPQT
;
A
#
# COMPACT_ATOMS: atom_id res chain seq x y z
N MET A 1 -25.76 22.76 -9.05
CA MET A 1 -26.18 21.34 -9.03
C MET A 1 -25.13 20.58 -9.83
N ILE A 2 -24.25 19.81 -9.17
CA ILE A 2 -23.19 19.07 -9.87
C ILE A 2 -23.86 17.82 -10.47
N THR A 3 -24.11 17.83 -11.77
CA THR A 3 -24.58 16.67 -12.52
C THR A 3 -23.43 15.67 -12.62
N ILE A 4 -23.41 14.67 -11.75
CA ILE A 4 -22.44 13.58 -11.80
C ILE A 4 -22.84 12.66 -12.96
N SER A 5 -22.06 12.65 -14.04
CA SER A 5 -22.24 11.75 -15.20
C SER A 5 -21.98 10.29 -14.80
N GLY A 6 -22.68 9.32 -15.40
CA GLY A 6 -22.43 7.88 -15.16
C GLY A 6 -20.95 7.49 -15.33
N ASP A 7 -20.30 8.03 -16.35
CA ASP A 7 -18.87 7.84 -16.65
C ASP A 7 -17.92 8.28 -15.53
N TYR A 8 -18.38 9.17 -14.64
CA TYR A 8 -17.59 9.57 -13.47
C TYR A 8 -17.47 8.42 -12.47
N TRP A 9 -18.56 7.72 -12.21
CA TRP A 9 -18.56 6.59 -11.28
C TRP A 9 -17.78 5.40 -11.83
N GLU A 10 -17.88 5.14 -13.13
CA GLU A 10 -17.10 4.10 -13.80
C GLU A 10 -15.60 4.41 -13.74
N ASN A 11 -15.20 5.65 -14.04
CA ASN A 11 -13.80 6.06 -13.92
C ASN A 11 -13.30 6.01 -12.47
N LEU A 12 -14.09 6.46 -11.50
CA LEU A 12 -13.73 6.40 -10.09
C LEU A 12 -13.52 4.95 -9.64
N LEU A 13 -14.41 4.04 -10.02
CA LEU A 13 -14.26 2.60 -9.73
C LEU A 13 -13.01 2.02 -10.40
N GLY A 14 -12.74 2.38 -11.66
CA GLY A 14 -11.54 1.97 -12.37
C GLY A 14 -10.26 2.42 -11.66
N VAL A 15 -10.22 3.68 -11.21
CA VAL A 15 -9.10 4.24 -10.44
C VAL A 15 -8.92 3.52 -9.12
N LEU A 16 -10.01 3.30 -8.36
CA LEU A 16 -9.96 2.58 -7.08
C LEU A 16 -9.47 1.14 -7.25
N LEU A 17 -9.90 0.45 -8.31
CA LEU A 17 -9.45 -0.90 -8.62
C LEU A 17 -7.96 -0.92 -8.98
N ALA A 18 -7.51 -0.02 -9.86
CA ALA A 18 -6.10 0.11 -10.23
C ALA A 18 -5.22 0.43 -9.01
N PHE A 19 -5.68 1.36 -8.16
CA PHE A 19 -5.04 1.69 -6.89
C PHE A 19 -4.93 0.47 -5.98
N ALA A 20 -6.01 -0.30 -5.80
CA ALA A 20 -6.02 -1.48 -4.94
C ALA A 20 -5.07 -2.58 -5.45
N LEU A 21 -5.06 -2.83 -6.75
CA LEU A 21 -4.16 -3.80 -7.37
C LEU A 21 -2.69 -3.39 -7.24
N LEU A 22 -2.39 -2.11 -7.48
CA LEU A 22 -1.04 -1.58 -7.34
C LEU A 22 -0.56 -1.64 -5.89
N ALA A 23 -1.40 -1.19 -4.94
CA ALA A 23 -1.10 -1.25 -3.51
C ALA A 23 -0.82 -2.69 -3.06
N LEU A 24 -1.65 -3.66 -3.48
CA LEU A 24 -1.48 -5.07 -3.13
C LEU A 24 -0.22 -5.67 -3.76
N THR A 25 0.11 -5.30 -5.00
CA THR A 25 1.33 -5.75 -5.68
C THR A 25 2.58 -5.24 -4.96
N ILE A 26 2.60 -3.96 -4.62
CA ILE A 26 3.70 -3.33 -3.87
C ILE A 26 3.83 -3.98 -2.49
N GLU A 27 2.72 -4.18 -1.77
CA GLU A 27 2.70 -4.84 -0.47
C GLU A 27 3.33 -6.23 -0.53
N ARG A 28 2.93 -7.05 -1.51
CA ARG A 28 3.44 -8.42 -1.68
C ARG A 28 4.91 -8.44 -2.06
N ALA A 29 5.34 -7.55 -2.94
CA ALA A 29 6.75 -7.43 -3.33
C ALA A 29 7.61 -7.02 -2.13
N LEU A 30 7.20 -5.98 -1.39
CA LEU A 30 7.92 -5.51 -0.20
C LEU A 30 7.95 -6.56 0.90
N TYR A 31 6.85 -7.29 1.13
CA TYR A 31 6.82 -8.37 2.11
C TYR A 31 7.83 -9.47 1.77
N GLN A 32 7.92 -9.88 0.50
CA GLN A 32 8.92 -10.87 0.05
C GLN A 32 10.35 -10.35 0.23
N VAL A 33 10.59 -9.07 -0.05
CA VAL A 33 11.91 -8.45 0.17
C VAL A 33 12.25 -8.44 1.66
N PHE A 34 11.33 -8.00 2.52
CA PHE A 34 11.55 -7.91 3.97
C PHE A 34 11.66 -9.28 4.65
N ASP A 35 11.07 -10.34 4.11
CA ASP A 35 11.22 -11.70 4.65
C ASP A 35 12.48 -12.42 4.12
N SER A 36 13.18 -11.84 3.14
CA SER A 36 14.38 -12.44 2.57
C SER A 36 15.56 -12.48 3.55
N LYS A 37 16.43 -13.48 3.40
CA LYS A 37 17.70 -13.57 4.18
C LYS A 37 18.60 -12.35 3.99
N LEU A 38 18.52 -11.72 2.81
CA LEU A 38 19.28 -10.51 2.48
C LEU A 38 18.83 -9.35 3.36
N TRP A 39 17.51 -9.15 3.52
CA TRP A 39 16.97 -8.11 4.39
C TRP A 39 17.38 -8.31 5.84
N ARG A 40 17.32 -9.54 6.36
CA ARG A 40 17.77 -9.84 7.73
C ARG A 40 19.25 -9.51 7.97
N PHE A 41 20.09 -9.66 6.94
CA PHE A 41 21.49 -9.29 7.01
C PHE A 41 21.69 -7.76 7.03
N ILE A 42 20.92 -7.06 6.19
CA ILE A 42 20.91 -5.58 6.15
C ILE A 42 20.39 -5.01 7.46
N GLU A 43 19.28 -5.55 7.99
CA GLU A 43 18.66 -5.15 9.26
C GLU A 43 19.67 -5.30 10.40
N LYS A 44 20.35 -6.46 10.49
CA LYS A 44 21.40 -6.68 11.49
C LYS A 44 22.58 -5.71 11.35
N TRP A 45 23.06 -5.47 10.13
CA TRP A 45 24.17 -4.55 9.89
C TRP A 45 23.81 -3.10 10.26
N ILE A 46 22.57 -2.69 9.97
CA ILE A 46 22.04 -1.38 10.33
C ILE A 46 21.89 -1.24 11.84
N ASP A 47 21.34 -2.25 12.53
CA ASP A 47 21.18 -2.27 13.99
C ASP A 47 22.52 -2.18 14.72
N ASP A 48 23.53 -2.90 14.22
CA ASP A 48 24.90 -2.90 14.77
C ASP A 48 25.61 -1.54 14.60
N GLN A 49 25.26 -0.75 13.58
CA GLN A 49 25.88 0.55 13.28
C GLN A 49 25.26 1.73 14.06
N VAL A 50 23.95 1.70 14.29
CA VAL A 50 23.21 2.89 14.75
C VAL A 50 22.83 2.82 16.24
N GLY A 51 22.94 1.64 16.86
CA GLY A 51 22.85 1.51 18.32
C GLY A 51 21.43 1.74 18.87
N GLY A 52 20.61 0.70 18.81
CA GLY A 52 19.37 0.61 19.60
C GLY A 52 18.10 1.09 18.87
N ASP A 53 17.06 0.26 19.01
CA ASP A 53 15.66 0.47 18.61
C ASP A 53 15.47 1.32 17.35
N PHE A 54 15.78 0.73 16.19
CA PHE A 54 15.30 1.28 14.94
C PHE A 54 13.76 1.28 14.95
N ALA A 55 13.20 2.45 15.19
CA ALA A 55 11.80 2.74 14.96
C ALA A 55 11.42 2.29 13.55
N ASP A 56 10.64 1.21 13.45
CA ASP A 56 9.98 0.67 12.27
C ASP A 56 10.39 1.33 10.93
N LEU A 57 11.59 0.98 10.42
CA LEU A 57 12.10 1.53 9.15
C LEU A 57 11.30 1.00 7.93
N LYS A 58 10.67 -0.17 8.09
CA LYS A 58 9.87 -0.84 7.06
C LYS A 58 8.74 0.05 6.52
N PRO A 59 7.92 0.71 7.35
CA PRO A 59 6.98 1.74 6.91
C PRO A 59 7.59 2.84 6.04
N TRP A 60 8.74 3.39 6.44
CA TRP A 60 9.40 4.48 5.71
C TRP A 60 9.94 4.02 4.35
N ILE A 61 10.49 2.81 4.29
CA ILE A 61 10.91 2.19 3.02
C ILE A 61 9.70 1.94 2.13
N SER A 62 8.58 1.47 2.69
CA SER A 62 7.34 1.28 1.93
C SER A 62 6.82 2.59 1.35
N VAL A 63 6.85 3.68 2.12
CA VAL A 63 6.52 5.03 1.64
C VAL A 63 7.48 5.45 0.52
N GLY A 64 8.79 5.34 0.75
CA GLY A 64 9.80 5.74 -0.23
C GLY A 64 9.66 4.99 -1.56
N VAL A 65 9.48 3.67 -1.52
CA VAL A 65 9.27 2.84 -2.71
C VAL A 65 7.96 3.18 -3.41
N SER A 66 6.87 3.37 -2.65
CA SER A 66 5.56 3.73 -3.24
C SER A 66 5.59 5.08 -3.93
N VAL A 67 6.26 6.08 -3.32
CA VAL A 67 6.49 7.39 -3.94
C VAL A 67 7.37 7.26 -5.18
N ALA A 68 8.48 6.52 -5.10
CA ALA A 68 9.37 6.31 -6.26
C ALA A 68 8.64 5.64 -7.44
N ILE A 69 7.78 4.66 -7.17
CA ILE A 69 6.95 4.01 -8.20
C ILE A 69 5.95 5.00 -8.79
N ALA A 70 5.29 5.82 -7.96
CA ALA A 70 4.39 6.86 -8.45
C ALA A 70 5.11 7.82 -9.41
N PHE A 71 6.32 8.28 -9.06
CA PHE A 71 7.16 9.10 -9.94
C PHE A 71 7.56 8.38 -11.23
N ARG A 72 8.06 7.15 -11.11
CA ARG A 72 8.60 6.40 -12.24
C ARG A 72 7.54 6.03 -13.28
N LEU A 73 6.31 5.78 -12.82
CA LEU A 73 5.17 5.42 -13.66
C LEU A 73 4.29 6.61 -14.01
N GLN A 74 4.64 7.81 -13.54
CA GLN A 74 3.83 9.02 -13.71
C GLN A 74 2.37 8.84 -13.23
N VAL A 75 2.19 8.08 -12.14
CA VAL A 75 0.88 7.76 -11.59
C VAL A 75 0.44 8.86 -10.63
N ASP A 76 -0.67 9.51 -10.99
CA ASP A 76 -1.32 10.52 -10.18
C ASP A 76 -2.82 10.26 -10.11
N PHE A 77 -3.23 9.49 -9.10
CA PHE A 77 -4.64 9.14 -8.93
C PHE A 77 -5.51 10.35 -8.57
N ILE A 78 -4.91 11.38 -7.97
CA ILE A 78 -5.63 12.61 -7.60
C ILE A 78 -5.96 13.42 -8.85
N ALA A 79 -4.99 13.59 -9.76
CA ALA A 79 -5.25 14.24 -11.06
C ALA A 79 -6.29 13.47 -11.88
N VAL A 80 -6.24 12.14 -11.90
CA VAL A 80 -7.22 11.32 -12.63
C VAL A 80 -8.62 11.45 -12.05
N VAL A 81 -8.80 11.40 -10.72
CA VAL A 81 -10.11 11.58 -10.08
C VAL A 81 -10.67 12.98 -10.31
N LEU A 82 -9.80 14.00 -10.25
CA LEU A 82 -10.18 15.40 -10.46
C LEU A 82 -10.23 15.80 -11.94
N ARG A 83 -9.96 14.86 -12.86
CA ARG A 83 -9.88 15.07 -14.31
C ARG A 83 -8.97 16.24 -14.71
N ARG A 84 -7.85 16.40 -14.00
CA ARG A 84 -6.83 17.40 -14.36
C ARG A 84 -5.95 16.86 -15.49
N PRO A 85 -5.60 17.69 -16.48
CA PRO A 85 -4.74 17.28 -17.58
C PRO A 85 -3.26 17.14 -17.15
N ASP A 86 -2.84 17.90 -16.13
CA ASP A 86 -1.45 17.98 -15.71
C ASP A 86 -1.18 17.10 -14.49
N VAL A 87 -0.01 16.46 -14.50
CA VAL A 87 0.53 15.69 -13.38
C VAL A 87 1.30 16.65 -12.47
N GLU A 88 0.89 16.78 -11.21
CA GLU A 88 1.57 17.63 -10.24
C GLU A 88 2.47 16.79 -9.32
N ILE A 89 3.68 17.29 -9.04
CA ILE A 89 4.65 16.59 -8.18
C ILE A 89 4.06 16.28 -6.79
N MET A 90 3.29 17.21 -6.23
CA MET A 90 2.67 17.03 -4.91
C MET A 90 1.57 15.96 -4.89
N SER A 91 0.75 15.89 -5.94
CA SER A 91 -0.28 14.86 -6.04
C SER A 91 0.31 13.47 -6.30
N MET A 92 1.48 13.38 -6.95
CA MET A 92 2.24 12.12 -7.06
C MET A 92 2.81 11.67 -5.70
N VAL A 93 3.39 12.59 -4.93
CA VAL A 93 3.85 12.28 -3.56
C VAL A 93 2.70 11.79 -2.70
N LEU A 94 1.56 12.48 -2.74
CA LEU A 94 0.35 12.07 -2.03
C LEU A 94 -0.14 10.71 -2.52
N THR A 95 -0.15 10.46 -3.83
CA THR A 95 -0.49 9.16 -4.41
C THR A 95 0.39 8.04 -3.84
N GLY A 96 1.71 8.25 -3.77
CA GLY A 96 2.65 7.31 -3.15
C GLY A 96 2.40 7.08 -1.66
N LEU A 97 2.09 8.14 -0.90
CA LEU A 97 1.71 8.05 0.51
C LEU A 97 0.42 7.27 0.71
N PHE A 98 -0.59 7.51 -0.13
CA PHE A 98 -1.85 6.76 -0.10
C PHE A 98 -1.63 5.28 -0.46
N LEU A 99 -0.79 4.97 -1.45
CA LEU A 99 -0.44 3.59 -1.78
C LEU A 99 0.25 2.86 -0.61
N ALA A 100 1.18 3.53 0.08
CA ALA A 100 1.86 2.98 1.26
C ALA A 100 0.92 2.82 2.47
N GLY A 101 0.01 3.78 2.69
CA GLY A 101 -1.00 3.71 3.75
C GLY A 101 -2.08 2.66 3.47
N GLY A 102 -2.56 2.62 2.22
CA GLY A 102 -3.60 1.70 1.74
C GLY A 102 -3.15 0.25 1.80
N SER A 103 -1.93 -0.06 1.37
CA SER A 103 -1.33 -1.40 1.52
C SER A 103 -1.24 -1.83 2.98
N THR A 104 -0.81 -0.93 3.88
CA THR A 104 -0.78 -1.22 5.33
C THR A 104 -2.18 -1.48 5.92
N GLY A 105 -3.20 -0.76 5.42
CA GLY A 105 -4.60 -0.95 5.81
C GLY A 105 -5.18 -2.30 5.33
N ILE A 106 -4.94 -2.65 4.07
CA ILE A 106 -5.38 -3.91 3.46
C ILE A 106 -4.74 -5.10 4.19
N TYR A 107 -3.44 -5.03 4.48
CA TYR A 107 -2.74 -6.05 5.27
C TYR A 107 -3.42 -6.30 6.63
N LYS A 108 -3.69 -5.23 7.40
CA LYS A 108 -4.34 -5.33 8.72
C LYS A 108 -5.75 -5.89 8.60
N PHE A 109 -6.50 -5.51 7.58
CA PHE A 109 -7.83 -6.04 7.31
C PHE A 109 -7.79 -7.55 7.02
N LEU A 110 -6.94 -8.00 6.09
CA LEU A 110 -6.80 -9.42 5.75
C LEU A 110 -6.33 -10.26 6.94
N LYS A 111 -5.39 -9.73 7.75
CA LYS A 111 -4.93 -10.38 8.98
C LYS A 111 -6.06 -10.54 9.99
N ARG A 112 -6.93 -9.52 10.14
CA ARG A 112 -8.13 -9.60 11.00
C ARG A 112 -9.15 -10.59 10.46
N ALA A 113 -9.42 -10.59 9.16
CA ALA A 113 -10.36 -11.52 8.52
C ALA A 113 -9.91 -12.98 8.70
N ARG A 114 -8.61 -13.27 8.58
CA ARG A 114 -8.06 -14.60 8.85
C ARG A 114 -8.28 -15.02 10.31
N LYS A 115 -7.97 -14.14 11.28
CA LYS A 115 -8.22 -14.43 12.71
C LYS A 115 -9.69 -14.71 13.01
N ILE A 116 -10.61 -13.98 12.39
CA ILE A 116 -12.05 -14.22 12.53
C ILE A 116 -12.41 -15.59 11.94
N LYS A 117 -11.91 -15.93 10.75
CA LYS A 117 -12.10 -17.26 10.15
C LYS A 117 -11.59 -18.38 11.05
N ASP A 118 -10.40 -18.22 11.62
CA ASP A 118 -9.79 -19.22 12.50
C ASP A 118 -10.58 -19.37 13.82
N ALA A 119 -11.07 -18.26 14.38
CA ALA A 119 -11.95 -18.28 15.56
C ALA A 119 -13.29 -18.96 15.28
N VAL A 120 -13.89 -18.71 14.11
CA VAL A 120 -15.12 -19.38 13.66
C VAL A 120 -14.89 -20.87 13.40
N ALA A 121 -13.73 -21.25 12.86
CA ALA A 121 -13.36 -22.64 12.65
C ALA A 121 -13.14 -23.39 13.99
N ALA A 122 -12.52 -22.73 14.98
CA ALA A 122 -12.35 -23.26 16.33
C ALA A 122 -13.68 -23.35 17.12
N ALA A 123 -14.67 -22.53 16.78
CA ALA A 123 -15.99 -22.52 17.39
C ALA A 123 -16.98 -23.51 16.76
N LYS A 124 -16.65 -24.18 15.65
CA LYS A 124 -17.47 -25.27 15.12
C LYS A 124 -17.28 -26.52 15.98
N PRO A 125 -18.32 -27.00 16.70
CA PRO A 125 -18.24 -28.29 17.37
C PRO A 125 -18.00 -29.38 16.32
N GLN A 126 -17.08 -30.30 16.63
CA GLN A 126 -16.89 -31.53 15.87
C GLN A 126 -18.19 -32.34 15.95
N THR A 127 -19.02 -32.24 14.91
CA THR A 127 -20.09 -33.20 14.63
C THR A 127 -19.55 -34.35 13.82
#